data_AF-A0A939DTJ6-F1
#
_entry.id   AF-A0A939DTJ6-F1
#
_cell.length_a   1.000
_cell.length_b   1.000
_cell.length_c   1.000
_cell.angle_alpha   90.00
_cell.angle_beta   90.00
_cell.angle_gamma   90.00
#
_symmetry.space_group_name_H-M   'P 1'
#
loop_
_entity.id
_entity.type
_entity.pdbx_description
1 polymer ?
#
loop_
_entity_poly.entity_id
_entity_poly.type
_entity_poly.pdbx_seq_one_letter_code
_entity_poly.pdbx_strand_id
1 'polypeptide(L)'
;DVTHIHSVNTKRCKVDNDSPTYLWHCRLGHIGVKRMKKLHADGLLESLDYESFDTCEPCLMGKMTKTPFSGTMERATNLLEIIHTDVCGPMSVEARGGYR
;
A
#
# COMPACT_ATOMS: atom_id res chain seq x y z
N ASP A 1 -12.13 -7.05 -34.84
CA ASP A 1 -11.81 -6.80 -33.42
C ASP A 1 -10.42 -6.22 -33.27
N VAL A 2 -10.35 -4.91 -33.06
CA VAL A 2 -9.09 -4.18 -32.86
C VAL A 2 -8.85 -4.11 -31.36
N THR A 3 -7.85 -4.85 -30.87
CA THR A 3 -7.44 -4.82 -29.47
C THR A 3 -6.99 -3.41 -29.10
N HIS A 4 -7.78 -2.74 -28.26
CA HIS A 4 -7.47 -1.42 -27.73
C HIS A 4 -6.32 -1.58 -26.73
N ILE A 5 -5.08 -1.35 -27.18
CA ILE A 5 -3.90 -1.36 -26.32
C ILE A 5 -3.99 -0.10 -25.47
N HIS A 6 -4.39 -0.24 -24.21
CA HIS A 6 -4.29 0.84 -23.23
C HIS A 6 -2.82 1.12 -22.98
N SER A 7 -2.30 2.16 -23.64
CA SER A 7 -0.98 2.73 -23.35
C SER A 7 -1.03 3.32 -21.94
N VAL A 8 -0.73 2.49 -20.94
CA VAL A 8 -0.39 2.96 -19.61
C VAL A 8 0.80 3.90 -19.76
N ASN A 9 0.57 5.19 -19.56
CA ASN A 9 1.64 6.16 -19.41
C ASN A 9 2.38 5.84 -18.11
N THR A 10 3.25 4.83 -18.16
CA THR A 10 4.27 4.64 -17.14
C THR A 10 5.20 5.83 -17.32
N LYS A 11 4.98 6.89 -16.52
CA LYS A 11 5.96 7.95 -16.34
C LYS A 11 7.25 7.27 -15.91
N ARG A 12 8.09 6.92 -16.88
CA ARG A 12 9.39 6.30 -16.64
C ARG A 12 10.17 7.35 -15.88
N CYS A 13 10.45 7.10 -14.60
CA CYS A 13 11.29 8.01 -13.81
C CYS A 13 12.55 8.30 -14.62
N LYS A 14 12.84 9.59 -14.79
CA LYS A 14 14.03 10.06 -15.48
C LYS A 14 15.24 9.43 -14.81
N VAL A 15 16.14 8.86 -15.61
CA VAL A 15 17.35 8.19 -15.14
C VAL A 15 18.37 9.29 -14.83
N ASP A 16 18.24 9.88 -13.65
CA ASP A 16 19.20 10.86 -13.14
C ASP A 16 20.16 10.12 -12.21
N ASN A 17 21.25 9.56 -12.76
CA ASN A 17 22.38 9.01 -12.00
C ASN A 17 22.01 8.07 -10.82
N ASP A 18 20.94 7.30 -10.97
CA ASP A 18 20.43 6.41 -9.93
C ASP A 18 21.41 5.25 -9.67
N SER A 19 21.66 4.93 -8.40
CA SER A 19 22.49 3.78 -8.04
C SER A 19 21.90 2.49 -8.62
N PRO A 20 22.74 1.49 -8.96
CA PRO A 20 22.26 0.17 -9.41
C PRO A 20 21.24 -0.44 -8.44
N THR A 21 21.45 -0.20 -7.14
CA THR A 21 20.54 -0.62 -6.08
C THR A 21 19.17 0.07 -6.17
N TYR A 22 19.10 1.38 -6.43
CA TYR A 22 17.82 2.06 -6.64
C TYR A 22 17.07 1.54 -7.87
N LEU A 23 17.78 1.32 -8.98
CA LEU A 23 17.17 0.80 -10.21
C LEU A 23 16.55 -0.58 -10.00
N TRP A 24 17.24 -1.47 -9.30
CA TRP A 24 16.70 -2.80 -8.96
C TRP A 24 15.57 -2.73 -7.94
N HIS A 25 15.62 -1.80 -6.99
CA HIS A 25 14.49 -1.51 -6.10
C HIS A 25 13.23 -1.17 -6.90
N CYS A 26 13.31 -0.28 -7.90
CA CYS A 26 12.17 0.04 -8.77
C CYS A 26 11.71 -1.15 -9.62
N ARG A 27 12.64 -1.88 -10.27
CA ARG A 27 12.30 -3.03 -11.14
C ARG A 27 11.61 -4.17 -10.41
N LEU A 28 11.99 -4.40 -9.15
CA LEU A 28 11.44 -5.47 -8.32
C LEU A 28 10.15 -5.06 -7.59
N GLY A 29 9.53 -3.94 -7.97
CA GLY A 29 8.27 -3.49 -7.37
C GLY A 29 8.46 -2.88 -5.99
N HIS A 30 9.51 -2.06 -5.81
CA HIS A 30 9.75 -1.29 -4.60
C HIS A 30 9.99 -2.14 -3.33
N ILE A 31 10.59 -3.31 -3.48
CA ILE A 31 10.97 -4.16 -2.34
C ILE A 31 12.10 -3.53 -1.52
N GLY A 32 12.12 -3.80 -0.21
CA GLY A 32 13.18 -3.29 0.66
C GLY A 32 14.55 -3.91 0.36
N VAL A 33 15.63 -3.16 0.62
CA VAL A 33 17.02 -3.59 0.42
C VAL A 33 17.33 -4.92 1.10
N LYS A 34 16.78 -5.16 2.30
CA LYS A 34 16.93 -6.46 3.00
C LYS A 34 16.41 -7.64 2.17
N ARG A 35 15.30 -7.46 1.43
CA ARG A 35 14.75 -8.48 0.54
C ARG A 35 15.60 -8.64 -0.71
N MET A 36 16.17 -7.56 -1.26
CA MET A 36 17.12 -7.64 -2.36
C MET A 36 18.39 -8.43 -1.98
N LYS A 37 18.96 -8.17 -0.80
CA LYS A 37 20.10 -8.94 -0.26
C LYS A 37 19.77 -10.44 -0.14
N LYS A 38 18.54 -10.76 0.27
CA LYS A 38 18.07 -12.15 0.32
C LYS A 38 17.98 -12.77 -1.09
N LEU A 39 17.39 -12.07 -2.06
CA LEU A 39 17.28 -12.57 -3.43
C LEU A 39 18.65 -12.88 -4.04
N HIS A 40 19.67 -12.07 -3.75
CA HIS A 40 21.04 -12.35 -4.15
C HIS A 40 21.65 -13.55 -3.41
N ALA A 41 21.47 -13.65 -2.09
CA ALA A 41 21.92 -14.82 -1.34
C ALA A 41 21.28 -16.13 -1.85
N ASP A 42 20.03 -16.04 -2.32
CA ASP A 42 19.29 -17.14 -2.91
C ASP A 42 19.68 -17.40 -4.39
N GLY A 43 20.54 -16.55 -5.00
CA GLY A 43 21.02 -16.68 -6.39
C GLY A 43 20.06 -16.14 -7.46
N LEU A 44 19.01 -15.41 -7.09
CA LEU A 44 17.97 -14.88 -7.98
C LEU A 44 18.28 -13.46 -8.49
N LEU A 45 19.31 -12.81 -7.96
CA LEU A 45 19.72 -11.46 -8.32
C LEU A 45 21.24 -11.40 -8.44
N GLU A 46 21.75 -10.69 -9.43
CA GLU A 46 23.18 -10.43 -9.59
C GLU A 46 23.75 -9.61 -8.42
N SER A 47 25.06 -9.65 -8.21
CA SER A 47 25.68 -8.91 -7.12
C SER A 47 25.52 -7.41 -7.31
N LEU A 48 24.90 -6.77 -6.33
CA LEU A 48 24.80 -5.32 -6.23
C LEU A 48 25.67 -4.85 -5.07
N ASP A 49 26.07 -3.59 -5.14
CA ASP A 49 26.74 -2.87 -4.06
C ASP A 49 25.84 -2.68 -2.83
N TYR A 50 24.50 -2.79 -3.00
CA TYR A 50 23.48 -2.54 -1.98
C TYR A 50 23.66 -1.18 -1.28
N GLU A 51 24.22 -0.23 -2.00
CA GLU A 51 24.45 1.12 -1.49
C GLU A 51 23.12 1.74 -1.05
N SER A 52 23.21 2.54 0.01
CA SER A 52 22.06 3.34 0.40
C SER A 52 21.71 4.30 -0.73
N PHE A 53 20.44 4.30 -1.12
CA PHE A 53 19.89 5.28 -2.01
C PHE A 53 19.00 6.24 -1.24
N ASP A 54 18.74 7.42 -1.82
CA ASP A 54 17.87 8.44 -1.25
C ASP A 54 16.44 7.93 -1.03
N THR A 55 15.62 8.73 -0.34
CA THR A 55 14.26 8.31 -0.03
C THR A 55 13.44 8.09 -1.31
N CYS A 56 12.94 6.87 -1.49
CA CYS A 56 11.98 6.57 -2.56
C CYS A 56 10.61 7.14 -2.20
N GLU A 57 10.23 8.29 -2.78
CA GLU A 57 8.93 8.94 -2.55
C GLU A 57 7.71 8.00 -2.77
N PRO A 58 7.64 7.17 -3.84
CA PRO A 58 6.56 6.19 -3.98
C PRO A 58 6.44 5.20 -2.82
N CYS A 59 7.58 4.73 -2.29
CA CYS A 59 7.59 3.87 -1.10
C CYS A 59 7.08 4.58 0.13
N LEU A 60 7.48 5.84 0.32
CA LEU A 60 7.05 6.65 1.46
C LEU A 60 5.53 6.79 1.42
N MET A 61 4.97 7.21 0.28
CA MET A 61 3.54 7.37 0.10
C MET A 61 2.77 6.05 0.26
N GLY A 62 3.30 4.94 -0.29
CA GLY A 62 2.67 3.62 -0.20
C GLY A 62 2.75 2.97 1.18
N LYS A 63 3.73 3.33 2.01
CA LYS A 63 3.92 2.82 3.37
C LYS A 63 3.40 3.78 4.46
N MET A 64 3.00 4.98 4.08
CA MET A 64 2.53 5.98 5.03
C MET A 64 1.28 5.46 5.75
N THR A 65 1.39 5.30 7.06
CA THR A 65 0.25 5.00 7.93
C THR A 65 -0.46 6.29 8.33
N LYS A 66 -1.77 6.22 8.56
CA LYS A 66 -2.48 7.35 9.20
C LYS A 66 -1.81 7.68 10.53
N THR A 67 -1.68 8.97 10.83
CA THR A 67 -1.29 9.40 12.17
C THR A 67 -2.29 8.83 13.19
N PRO A 68 -1.86 8.55 14.43
CA PRO A 68 -2.78 8.14 15.47
C PRO A 68 -3.92 9.16 15.60
N PHE A 69 -5.16 8.68 15.73
CA PHE A 69 -6.28 9.56 16.01
C PHE A 69 -6.05 10.21 17.38
N SER A 70 -5.86 11.54 17.38
CA SER A 70 -5.73 12.32 18.60
C SER A 70 -7.12 12.69 19.10
N GLY A 71 -7.42 12.33 20.36
CA GLY A 71 -8.66 12.68 21.02
C GLY A 71 -9.04 11.64 22.06
N THR A 72 -9.54 12.08 23.22
CA THR A 72 -10.25 11.19 24.14
C THR A 72 -11.64 10.94 23.56
N MET A 73 -11.93 9.67 23.25
CA MET A 73 -13.29 9.27 22.91
C MET A 73 -14.15 9.38 24.18
N GLU A 74 -15.23 10.14 24.12
CA GLU A 74 -16.14 10.28 25.26
C GLU A 74 -16.82 8.95 25.54
N ARG A 75 -16.88 8.58 26.83
CA ARG A 75 -17.60 7.39 27.29
C ARG A 75 -18.82 7.84 28.07
N ALA A 76 -19.94 7.19 27.80
CA ALA A 76 -21.16 7.34 28.58
C ALA A 76 -20.89 7.00 30.06
N THR A 77 -21.39 7.87 30.94
CA THR A 77 -21.38 7.71 32.40
C THR A 77 -22.75 7.27 32.93
N ASN A 78 -23.82 7.60 32.20
CA ASN A 78 -25.20 7.27 32.52
C ASN A 78 -25.81 6.35 31.46
N LEU A 79 -26.93 5.69 31.82
CA LEU A 79 -27.69 4.88 30.88
C LEU A 79 -28.17 5.74 29.69
N LEU A 80 -27.98 5.22 28.48
CA LEU A 80 -28.45 5.83 27.23
C LEU A 80 -27.86 7.22 26.91
N GLU A 81 -26.76 7.62 27.57
CA GLU A 81 -26.12 8.92 27.34
C GLU A 81 -25.50 9.05 25.94
N ILE A 82 -25.00 7.94 25.37
CA ILE A 82 -24.43 7.90 24.02
C ILE A 82 -24.98 6.69 23.27
N ILE A 83 -25.58 6.92 22.10
CA ILE A 83 -26.08 5.88 21.20
C ILE A 83 -25.34 5.97 19.87
N HIS A 84 -24.55 4.94 19.55
CA HIS A 84 -23.93 4.78 18.24
C HIS A 84 -24.82 3.88 17.39
N THR A 85 -25.27 4.38 16.23
CA THR A 85 -26.06 3.59 15.27
C THR A 85 -25.38 3.64 13.92
N ASP A 86 -25.43 2.55 13.18
CA ASP A 86 -24.92 2.45 11.81
C ASP A 86 -25.94 1.68 10.95
N VAL A 87 -25.95 1.98 9.66
CA VAL A 87 -26.81 1.30 8.68
C VAL A 87 -25.95 0.33 7.89
N CYS A 88 -26.31 -0.95 7.94
CA CYS A 88 -25.68 -1.97 7.12
C CYS A 88 -26.30 -1.98 5.72
N GLY A 89 -25.44 -1.92 4.69
CA GLY A 89 -25.84 -1.92 3.27
C GLY A 89 -26.37 -3.26 2.77
N PRO A 90 -26.92 -3.29 1.54
CA PRO A 90 -27.93 -4.25 1.10
C PRO A 90 -27.51 -5.69 1.37
N MET A 91 -28.31 -6.37 2.19
CA MET A 91 -28.07 -7.77 2.51
C MET A 91 -28.62 -8.63 1.38
N SER A 92 -27.79 -9.51 0.85
CA SER A 92 -28.18 -10.48 -0.19
C SER A 92 -29.10 -11.58 0.33
N VAL A 93 -29.14 -11.75 1.65
CA VAL A 93 -29.94 -12.76 2.33
C VAL A 93 -31.22 -12.11 2.82
N GLU A 94 -32.36 -12.71 2.47
CA GLU A 94 -33.67 -12.28 2.96
C GLU A 94 -33.77 -12.50 4.47
N ALA A 95 -34.28 -11.49 5.17
CA ALA A 95 -34.51 -11.59 6.60
C ALA A 95 -35.54 -12.68 6.90
N ARG A 96 -35.51 -13.24 8.12
CA ARG A 96 -36.58 -14.12 8.60
C ARG A 96 -37.92 -13.37 8.56
N GLY A 97 -38.76 -13.71 7.59
CA GLY A 97 -40.00 -13.00 7.27
C GLY A 97 -40.12 -12.52 5.82
N GLY A 98 -39.08 -12.71 4.98
CA GLY A 98 -39.12 -12.36 3.55
C GLY A 98 -38.88 -10.88 3.25
N TYR A 99 -38.40 -10.10 4.23
CA TYR A 99 -38.07 -8.69 4.06
C TYR A 99 -36.69 -8.55 3.39
N ARG A 100 -36.63 -7.68 2.40
CA ARG A 100 -35.41 -7.28 1.65
C ARG A 100 -34.98 -5.88 2.05
#